data_AF-A0A1Q6XBU2-F1
#
_entry.id   AF-A0A1Q6XBU2-F1
#
_cell.length_a   1.000
_cell.length_b   1.000
_cell.length_c   1.000
_cell.angle_alpha   90.00
_cell.angle_beta   90.00
_cell.angle_gamma   90.00
#
_symmetry.space_group_name_H-M   'P 1'
#
loop_
_entity.id
_entity.type
_entity.pdbx_description
1 polymer ?
#
loop_
_entity_poly.entity_id
_entity_poly.type
_entity_poly.pdbx_seq_one_letter_code
_entity_poly.pdbx_strand_id
1 'polypeptide(L)'
;MTFLIAALFTFLGTDQDVRFQTLGHKVKCICGGCNQVLLECNHVGCSYSDRMRGELASYVERGDSDDLTLQAFVQKYGPTVLIAPTTTGFNRVAWVMPYLVLVLGLTTVVLIARTWKTRPQIIPVGGTGRVSNLELERYREQARKDTEV
;
A
#
# COMPACT_ATOMS: atom_id res chain seq x y z
N MET A 1 -30.20 45.49 -6.21
CA MET A 1 -28.72 45.47 -6.19
C MET A 1 -28.14 45.12 -4.81
N THR A 2 -28.79 45.51 -3.72
CA THR A 2 -28.42 45.17 -2.34
C THR A 2 -28.56 43.68 -1.98
N PHE A 3 -29.58 42.98 -2.49
CA PHE A 3 -29.74 41.53 -2.26
C PHE A 3 -28.67 40.66 -2.94
N LEU A 4 -28.12 41.09 -4.09
CA LEU A 4 -27.06 40.39 -4.81
C LEU A 4 -25.70 40.50 -4.09
N ILE A 5 -25.46 41.62 -3.43
CA ILE A 5 -24.26 41.85 -2.63
C ILE A 5 -24.32 41.02 -1.33
N ALA A 6 -25.48 40.98 -0.66
CA ALA A 6 -25.66 40.16 0.54
C ALA A 6 -25.47 38.66 0.28
N ALA A 7 -25.95 38.14 -0.87
CA ALA A 7 -25.76 36.75 -1.27
C ALA A 7 -24.27 36.42 -1.57
N LEU A 8 -23.51 37.37 -2.11
CA LEU A 8 -22.08 37.17 -2.39
C LEU A 8 -21.25 37.08 -1.08
N PHE A 9 -21.63 37.84 -0.05
CA PHE A 9 -20.96 37.80 1.26
C PHE A 9 -21.24 36.49 2.03
N THR A 10 -22.41 35.86 1.85
CA THR A 10 -22.73 34.60 2.53
C THR A 10 -21.94 33.38 2.02
N PHE A 11 -21.37 33.43 0.80
CA PHE A 11 -20.60 32.31 0.25
C PHE A 11 -19.13 32.26 0.71
N LEU A 12 -18.56 33.36 1.20
CA LEU A 12 -17.14 33.42 1.57
C LEU A 12 -16.84 32.76 2.93
N GLY A 13 -17.82 32.68 3.83
CA GLY A 13 -17.62 32.18 5.20
C GLY A 13 -17.45 30.65 5.29
N THR A 14 -18.15 29.88 4.45
CA THR A 14 -18.16 28.40 4.52
C THR A 14 -16.85 27.77 4.00
N ASP A 15 -16.14 28.46 3.11
CA ASP A 15 -14.94 27.93 2.47
C ASP A 15 -13.77 27.77 3.46
N GLN A 16 -13.57 28.73 4.36
CA GLN A 16 -12.44 28.70 5.29
C GLN A 16 -12.55 27.57 6.32
N ASP A 17 -13.75 27.27 6.82
CA ASP A 17 -13.95 26.16 7.77
C ASP A 17 -13.68 24.80 7.11
N VAL A 18 -14.15 24.62 5.86
CA VAL A 18 -13.89 23.40 5.07
C VAL A 18 -12.40 23.25 4.76
N ARG A 19 -11.73 24.35 4.42
CA ARG A 19 -10.27 24.37 4.18
C ARG A 19 -9.49 24.07 5.45
N PHE A 20 -9.85 24.66 6.58
CA PHE A 20 -9.23 24.39 7.87
C PHE A 20 -9.35 22.90 8.24
N GLN A 21 -10.54 22.31 8.08
CA GLN A 21 -10.74 20.88 8.30
C GLN A 21 -9.87 20.03 7.36
N THR A 22 -9.91 20.33 6.06
CA THR A 22 -9.16 19.57 5.04
C THR A 22 -7.66 19.61 5.28
N LEU A 23 -7.10 20.78 5.58
CA LEU A 23 -5.68 20.93 5.87
C LEU A 23 -5.29 20.31 7.21
N GLY A 24 -6.15 20.44 8.23
CA GLY A 24 -5.94 19.83 9.53
C GLY A 24 -5.91 18.31 9.49
N HIS A 25 -6.60 17.67 8.55
CA HIS A 25 -6.52 16.24 8.29
C HIS A 25 -5.28 15.80 7.51
N LYS A 26 -4.51 16.72 6.93
CA LYS A 26 -3.24 16.40 6.23
C LYS A 26 -2.02 16.50 7.15
N VAL A 27 -2.19 17.03 8.35
CA VAL A 27 -1.14 17.31 9.33
C VAL A 27 -1.39 16.52 10.61
N LYS A 28 -0.36 15.94 11.20
CA LYS A 28 -0.42 15.29 12.52
C LYS A 28 0.25 16.14 13.60
N CYS A 29 -0.19 15.96 14.84
CA CYS A 29 0.43 16.63 15.98
C CYS A 29 1.82 16.04 16.28
N ILE A 30 2.78 16.92 16.57
CA ILE A 30 4.19 16.58 16.82
C ILE A 30 4.60 16.63 18.30
N CYS A 31 3.64 16.54 19.23
CA CYS A 31 3.89 16.54 20.67
C CYS A 31 4.75 15.37 21.20
N GLY A 32 5.19 14.45 20.32
CA GLY A 32 6.04 13.30 20.65
C GLY A 32 5.30 12.08 21.19
N GLY A 33 4.13 12.24 21.80
CA GLY A 33 3.37 11.14 22.41
C GLY A 33 2.24 10.57 21.55
N CYS A 34 1.51 11.40 20.80
CA CYS A 34 0.21 11.00 20.24
C CYS A 34 0.26 10.58 18.77
N ASN A 35 1.05 11.25 17.92
CA ASN A 35 1.13 10.99 16.47
C ASN A 35 -0.24 10.92 15.73
N GLN A 36 -1.28 11.52 16.30
CA GLN A 36 -2.63 11.56 15.72
C GLN A 36 -2.79 12.77 14.79
N VAL A 37 -3.80 12.70 13.92
CA VAL A 37 -4.28 13.83 13.10
C VAL A 37 -4.46 15.05 13.99
N LEU A 38 -4.03 16.23 13.54
CA LEU A 38 -4.03 17.45 14.35
C LEU A 38 -5.42 17.77 14.90
N LEU A 39 -6.47 17.66 14.08
CA LEU A 39 -7.85 17.94 14.51
C LEU A 39 -8.47 16.83 15.37
N GLU A 40 -7.96 15.60 15.27
CA GLU A 40 -8.47 14.44 16.02
C GLU A 40 -7.69 14.17 17.32
N CYS A 41 -6.64 14.97 17.61
CA CYS A 41 -5.80 14.78 18.78
C CYS A 41 -6.57 15.11 20.07
N ASN A 42 -6.86 14.08 20.87
CA ASN A 42 -7.63 14.16 22.12
C ASN A 42 -6.75 14.30 23.39
N HIS A 43 -5.49 14.69 23.24
CA HIS A 43 -4.57 14.83 24.36
C HIS A 43 -4.85 16.11 25.17
N VAL A 44 -5.44 15.93 26.36
CA VAL A 44 -5.80 17.02 27.28
C VAL A 44 -4.53 17.69 27.83
N GLY A 45 -4.45 19.01 27.72
CA GLY A 45 -3.31 19.80 28.21
C GLY A 45 -2.11 19.89 27.25
N CYS A 46 -2.28 19.50 25.99
CA CYS A 46 -1.23 19.58 24.98
C CYS A 46 -1.05 21.00 24.42
N SER A 47 -0.01 21.72 24.87
CA SER A 47 0.30 23.05 24.34
C SER A 47 0.68 23.05 22.84
N TYR A 48 1.21 21.94 22.33
CA TYR A 48 1.60 21.81 20.93
C TYR A 48 0.39 21.73 19.99
N SER A 49 -0.64 20.97 20.34
CA SER A 49 -1.81 20.80 19.46
C SER A 49 -2.59 22.11 19.33
N ASP A 50 -2.78 22.84 20.43
CA ASP A 50 -3.47 24.13 20.43
C ASP A 50 -2.69 25.18 19.64
N ARG A 51 -1.36 25.24 19.85
CA ARG A 51 -0.49 26.12 19.06
C ARG A 51 -0.57 25.81 17.56
N MET A 52 -0.46 24.54 17.18
CA MET A 52 -0.48 24.13 15.76
C MET A 52 -1.83 24.43 15.10
N ARG A 53 -2.95 24.26 15.83
CA ARG A 53 -4.28 24.64 15.33
C ARG A 53 -4.42 26.15 15.16
N GLY A 54 -3.93 26.94 16.11
CA GLY A 54 -3.90 28.40 15.97
C GLY A 54 -3.03 28.86 14.80
N GLU A 55 -1.87 28.24 14.61
CA GLU A 55 -1.02 28.49 13.44
C GLU A 55 -1.76 28.15 12.14
N LEU A 56 -2.38 26.97 12.06
CA LEU A 56 -3.17 26.55 10.89
C LEU A 56 -4.32 27.51 10.59
N ALA A 57 -5.07 27.93 11.61
CA ALA A 57 -6.14 28.91 11.48
C ALA A 57 -5.60 30.23 10.91
N SER A 58 -4.42 30.68 11.37
CA SER A 58 -3.79 31.90 10.84
C SER A 58 -3.39 31.79 9.36
N TYR A 59 -2.94 30.61 8.88
CA TYR A 59 -2.63 30.41 7.45
C TYR A 59 -3.90 30.47 6.60
N VAL A 60 -4.98 29.87 7.09
CA VAL A 60 -6.30 29.87 6.42
C VAL A 60 -6.87 31.29 6.38
N GLU A 61 -6.89 32.01 7.50
CA GLU A 61 -7.38 33.40 7.58
C GLU A 61 -6.60 34.37 6.69
N ARG A 62 -5.28 34.15 6.51
CA ARG A 62 -4.47 34.94 5.59
C ARG A 62 -4.75 34.66 4.11
N GLY A 63 -5.49 33.60 3.79
CA GLY A 63 -5.75 33.20 2.41
C GLY A 63 -4.55 32.56 1.72
N ASP A 64 -3.59 32.02 2.48
CA ASP A 64 -2.43 31.32 1.92
C ASP A 64 -2.90 30.08 1.13
N SER A 65 -2.17 29.69 0.09
CA SER A 65 -2.50 28.46 -0.65
C SER A 65 -2.27 27.21 0.20
N ASP A 66 -2.98 26.13 -0.13
CA ASP A 66 -2.90 24.87 0.60
C ASP A 66 -1.47 24.30 0.61
N ASP A 67 -0.81 24.31 -0.55
CA ASP A 67 0.57 23.83 -0.67
C ASP A 67 1.56 24.69 0.12
N LEU A 68 1.38 26.01 0.09
CA LEU A 68 2.24 26.94 0.84
C LEU A 68 2.08 26.72 2.35
N THR A 69 0.84 26.51 2.81
CA THR A 69 0.53 26.21 4.21
C THR A 69 1.22 24.92 4.63
N LEU A 70 1.01 23.82 3.90
CA LEU A 70 1.62 22.52 4.22
C LEU A 70 3.16 22.58 4.17
N GLN A 71 3.71 23.32 3.20
CA GLN A 71 5.16 23.52 3.10
C GLN A 71 5.71 24.30 4.30
N ALA A 72 5.02 25.34 4.77
CA ALA A 72 5.41 26.09 5.97
C ALA A 72 5.44 25.19 7.21
N PHE A 73 4.45 24.30 7.36
CA PHE A 73 4.45 23.29 8.41
C PHE A 73 5.62 22.32 8.29
N VAL A 74 5.93 21.83 7.09
CA VAL A 74 7.08 20.95 6.84
C VAL A 74 8.41 21.64 7.16
N GLN A 75 8.57 22.91 6.78
CA GLN A 75 9.78 23.68 7.08
C GLN A 75 9.98 23.87 8.59
N LYS A 76 8.90 24.06 9.34
CA LYS A 76 8.95 24.33 10.77
C LYS A 76 9.04 23.08 11.64
N TYR A 77 8.28 22.04 11.31
CA TYR A 77 8.10 20.84 12.12
C TYR A 77 8.73 19.58 11.51
N GLY A 78 9.28 19.70 10.29
CA GLY A 78 9.89 18.60 9.55
C GLY A 78 8.92 17.86 8.63
N PRO A 79 9.44 17.01 7.73
CA PRO A 79 8.65 16.28 6.74
C PRO A 79 7.68 15.26 7.36
N THR A 80 7.94 14.83 8.60
CA THR A 80 7.09 13.88 9.33
C THR A 80 5.81 14.52 9.87
N VAL A 81 5.63 15.84 9.77
CA VAL A 81 4.41 16.50 10.21
C VAL A 81 3.21 16.17 9.31
N LEU A 82 3.47 15.85 8.04
CA LEU A 82 2.43 15.47 7.09
C LEU A 82 2.06 14.00 7.28
N ILE A 83 0.77 13.71 7.16
CA ILE A 83 0.25 12.34 7.25
C ILE A 83 0.59 11.54 5.99
N ALA A 84 0.56 12.20 4.84
CA ALA A 84 0.98 11.63 3.57
C ALA A 84 2.42 12.07 3.22
N PRO A 85 3.27 11.15 2.72
CA PRO A 85 4.59 11.52 2.24
C PRO A 85 4.48 12.45 1.03
N THR A 86 5.36 13.46 0.94
CA THR A 86 5.34 14.42 -0.18
C THR A 86 5.58 13.70 -1.51
N THR A 87 5.09 14.25 -2.62
CA THR A 87 5.30 13.66 -3.97
C THR A 87 6.65 14.04 -4.58
N THR A 88 7.60 14.48 -3.76
CA THR A 88 8.89 15.05 -4.18
C THR A 88 10.07 14.29 -3.58
N GLY A 89 11.18 14.22 -4.32
CA GLY A 89 12.42 13.58 -3.87
C GLY A 89 12.26 12.08 -3.59
N PHE A 90 12.89 11.62 -2.50
CA PHE A 90 12.87 10.22 -2.05
C PHE A 90 11.48 9.72 -1.68
N ASN A 91 10.58 10.61 -1.25
CA ASN A 91 9.22 10.23 -0.85
C ASN A 91 8.37 9.65 -2.00
N ARG A 92 8.77 9.86 -3.27
CA ARG A 92 8.14 9.19 -4.43
C ARG A 92 8.22 7.67 -4.37
N VAL A 93 9.27 7.13 -3.75
CA VAL A 93 9.46 5.69 -3.61
C VAL A 93 8.28 5.07 -2.87
N ALA A 94 7.74 5.73 -1.82
CA ALA A 94 6.60 5.24 -1.07
C ALA A 94 5.35 5.00 -1.94
N TRP A 95 5.18 5.77 -3.02
CA TRP A 95 4.06 5.65 -3.94
C TRP A 95 4.27 4.58 -5.02
N VAL A 96 5.51 4.34 -5.44
CA VAL A 96 5.83 3.38 -6.52
C VAL A 96 6.06 1.96 -5.97
N MET A 97 6.60 1.84 -4.76
CA MET A 97 6.98 0.55 -4.16
C MET A 97 5.85 -0.49 -4.12
N PRO A 98 4.59 -0.18 -3.75
CA PRO A 98 3.53 -1.17 -3.73
C PRO A 98 3.33 -1.84 -5.10
N TYR A 99 3.33 -1.06 -6.17
CA TYR A 99 3.16 -1.57 -7.53
C TYR A 99 4.38 -2.40 -7.97
N LEU A 100 5.58 -1.93 -7.66
CA LEU A 100 6.82 -2.63 -8.01
C LEU A 100 6.88 -4.02 -7.34
N VAL A 101 6.57 -4.08 -6.04
CA VAL A 101 6.54 -5.34 -5.29
C VAL A 101 5.47 -6.29 -5.85
N LEU A 102 4.28 -5.79 -6.19
CA LEU A 102 3.21 -6.59 -6.78
C LEU A 102 3.62 -7.19 -8.14
N VAL A 103 4.21 -6.39 -9.03
CA VAL A 103 4.66 -6.85 -10.36
C VAL A 103 5.77 -7.89 -10.23
N LEU A 104 6.75 -7.64 -9.37
CA LEU A 104 7.86 -8.57 -9.14
C LEU A 104 7.36 -9.88 -8.52
N GLY A 105 6.46 -9.80 -7.53
CA GLY A 105 5.84 -10.97 -6.92
C GLY A 105 5.06 -11.80 -7.93
N LEU A 106 4.18 -11.18 -8.72
CA LEU A 106 3.38 -11.86 -9.73
C LEU A 106 4.26 -12.51 -10.80
N THR A 107 5.27 -11.78 -11.28
CA THR A 107 6.21 -12.28 -12.29
C THR A 107 6.96 -13.50 -11.76
N THR A 108 7.44 -13.45 -10.52
CA THR A 108 8.12 -14.58 -9.87
C THR A 108 7.22 -15.81 -9.80
N VAL A 109 5.97 -15.66 -9.36
CA VAL A 109 5.00 -16.77 -9.30
C VAL A 109 4.72 -17.34 -10.68
N VAL A 110 4.50 -16.50 -11.70
CA VAL A 110 4.26 -16.94 -13.08
C VAL A 110 5.46 -17.70 -13.63
N LEU A 111 6.68 -17.23 -13.38
CA LEU A 111 7.90 -17.91 -13.82
C LEU A 111 8.01 -19.28 -13.15
N ILE A 112 7.81 -19.38 -11.83
CA ILE A 112 7.84 -20.66 -11.11
C ILE A 112 6.77 -21.61 -11.67
N ALA A 113 5.52 -21.16 -11.80
CA ALA A 113 4.44 -21.97 -12.33
C ALA A 113 4.70 -22.46 -13.77
N ARG A 114 5.27 -21.59 -14.63
CA ARG A 114 5.69 -21.97 -15.98
C ARG A 114 6.78 -23.04 -15.93
N THR A 115 7.81 -22.86 -15.11
CA THR A 115 8.90 -23.84 -14.99
C THR A 115 8.40 -25.19 -14.49
N TRP A 116 7.41 -25.24 -13.61
CA TRP A 116 6.81 -26.50 -13.15
C TRP A 116 5.97 -27.16 -14.23
N LYS A 117 5.25 -26.39 -15.05
CA LYS A 117 4.46 -26.92 -16.17
C LYS A 117 5.33 -27.47 -17.30
N THR A 118 6.45 -26.82 -17.62
CA THR A 118 7.37 -27.24 -18.68
C THR A 118 8.44 -28.22 -18.23
N ARG A 119 8.46 -28.62 -16.95
CA ARG A 119 9.27 -29.77 -16.53
C ARG A 119 8.77 -30.99 -17.31
N PRO A 120 9.57 -31.56 -18.26
CA PRO A 120 9.20 -32.81 -18.88
C PRO A 120 9.04 -33.82 -17.75
N GLN A 121 7.91 -34.53 -17.73
CA GLN A 121 7.81 -35.75 -16.94
C GLN A 121 8.98 -36.61 -17.42
N ILE A 122 9.99 -36.80 -16.57
CA ILE A 122 11.02 -37.80 -16.82
C ILE A 122 10.28 -39.12 -16.68
N ILE A 123 9.68 -39.59 -17.78
CA ILE A 123 9.29 -40.97 -17.90
C ILE A 123 10.61 -41.72 -17.82
N PRO A 124 10.86 -42.51 -16.77
CA PRO A 124 12.10 -43.26 -16.66
C PRO A 124 12.23 -44.10 -17.93
N VAL A 125 13.24 -43.83 -18.76
CA VAL A 125 13.65 -44.73 -19.84
C VAL A 125 14.36 -45.89 -19.15
N GLY A 126 13.57 -46.77 -18.54
CA GLY A 126 14.03 -47.90 -17.75
C GLY A 126 13.19 -48.09 -16.48
N GLY A 127 12.19 -48.98 -16.54
CA GLY A 127 11.44 -49.36 -15.36
C GLY A 127 10.14 -50.14 -15.56
N THR A 128 9.55 -50.14 -16.76
CA THR A 128 8.69 -51.24 -17.18
C THR A 128 9.21 -51.67 -18.53
N GLY A 129 10.31 -52.44 -18.52
CA GLY A 129 10.65 -53.20 -19.71
C GLY A 129 9.37 -53.90 -20.16
N ARG A 130 8.98 -53.72 -21.43
CA ARG A 130 8.08 -54.68 -22.05
C ARG A 130 8.79 -56.01 -21.86
N VAL A 131 8.39 -56.77 -20.84
CA VAL A 131 8.87 -58.12 -20.62
C VAL A 131 8.71 -58.78 -21.98
N SER A 132 9.83 -59.24 -22.56
CA SER A 132 9.76 -59.88 -23.87
C SER A 132 8.74 -61.01 -23.76
N ASN A 133 7.90 -61.23 -24.78
CA ASN A 133 6.85 -62.26 -24.68
C ASN A 133 7.42 -63.62 -24.22
N LEU A 134 8.67 -63.89 -24.58
CA LEU A 134 9.46 -65.05 -24.16
C LEU A 134 9.76 -65.11 -22.65
N GLU A 135 10.08 -63.98 -22.01
CA GLU A 135 10.22 -63.93 -20.53
C GLU A 135 8.87 -64.10 -19.85
N LEU A 136 7.80 -63.53 -20.40
CA LEU A 136 6.46 -63.64 -19.83
C LEU A 136 5.95 -65.09 -19.91
N GLU A 137 6.24 -65.78 -21.02
CA GLU A 137 5.99 -67.22 -21.18
C GLU A 137 6.80 -68.04 -20.18
N ARG A 138 8.08 -67.72 -19.96
CA ARG A 138 8.90 -68.38 -18.94
C ARG A 138 8.31 -68.25 -17.53
N TYR A 139 7.85 -67.07 -17.15
CA TYR A 139 7.22 -66.86 -15.84
C TYR A 139 5.89 -67.61 -15.69
N ARG A 140 5.09 -67.71 -16.75
CA ARG A 140 3.84 -68.49 -16.75
C ARG A 140 4.07 -70.00 -16.65
N GLU A 141 5.09 -70.50 -17.35
CA GLU A 141 5.48 -71.90 -17.29
C GLU A 141 5.95 -72.28 -15.88
N GLN A 142 6.74 -71.41 -15.25
CA GLN A 142 7.21 -71.60 -13.87
C GLN A 142 6.03 -71.65 -12.89
N ALA A 143 5.09 -70.70 -12.99
CA ALA A 143 3.92 -70.67 -12.13
C ALA A 143 3.05 -71.93 -12.26
N ARG A 144 2.97 -72.52 -13.46
CA ARG A 144 2.24 -73.78 -13.69
C ARG A 144 2.90 -74.96 -12.99
N LYS A 145 4.22 -75.09 -13.09
CA LYS A 145 4.99 -76.12 -12.37
C LYS A 145 4.84 -76.00 -10.86
N ASP A 146 4.80 -74.78 -10.34
CA ASP A 146 4.69 -74.53 -8.90
C ASP A 146 3.25 -74.75 -8.36
N THR A 147 2.23 -74.80 -9.23
CA THR A 147 0.83 -75.06 -8.86
C THR A 147 0.38 -76.49 -9.10
N GLU A 148 1.14 -77.28 -9.87
CA GLU A 148 0.99 -78.73 -9.96
C GLU A 148 1.68 -79.39 -8.75
N VAL A 149 1.05 -79.26 -7.58
CA VAL A 149 1.38 -80.01 -6.34
C VAL A 149 0.23 -80.94 -5.99
#